data_AF-A0A1Q7CJ92-F1
#
_entry.id   AF-A0A1Q7CJ92-F1
#
_cell.length_a   1.000
_cell.length_b   1.000
_cell.length_c   1.000
_cell.angle_alpha   90.00
_cell.angle_beta   90.00
_cell.angle_gamma   90.00
#
_symmetry.space_group_name_H-M   'P 1'
#
loop_
_entity.id
_entity.type
_entity.pdbx_description
1 polymer ?
#
loop_
_entity_poly.entity_id
_entity_poly.type
_entity_poly.pdbx_seq_one_letter_code
_entity_poly.pdbx_strand_id
1 'polypeptide(L)'
;MSFVVGTAGHIDHGKSTLITALTGIDPDRLAEEKRRGMTIDLGFAHMTLPSGREIGVVDVPGHARFMRNMLAGAHGLDAVLLVVAADEGVMPQTREHLDIVDLLDVRSGIVVLTKVDLVESEWRSLVEEEVRAAVRGMSLEKAPVIGVSSVSGEGLPELVAALDLLLETSTVRADSGRPRLPIDRVFTMSGFGTVVTGTLADGSISVGDEMEVAPKGKVVRIRGLQRHNETVESIGPGSRVAANLSGAEKSDLERGDVLAAPHTFQPTNRIDASLRVLASAPQPVRHGAEMVVHTGTVEVGCRVIVLDGDDIAPGSEGWVQLYLARPIAAAAGDRFVLRVPSPAMTVAGGAFVDVAPRKHPRHDSAVGESLARRASGDVLQEELRKYPRGVAVSALLKASIAPEIDIGKLHARRLGDWIFSDEAWRSIAMRATQELETYHGTHPFRPGMAREELRSRLGVPASSFPAVVRGLVEDGLAVERDGSLAAPAHKVAIAADGPAMNLVRLLEVQKFAPPSLAEAMQQTGADDEMVRALAQRGDIVRVSDDVAFGKDAYEGAVALVKEIVATSGSVTVAQLRDRMSASRRPVLALLEHLDSQHVTRRVGDARILR
;
A
#
# COMPACT_ATOMS: atom_id res chain seq x y z
N MET A 1 21.41 -22.13 -10.17
CA MET A 1 20.44 -21.07 -10.51
C MET A 1 20.09 -21.23 -11.97
N SER A 2 18.82 -21.04 -12.32
CA SER A 2 18.34 -21.14 -13.71
C SER A 2 18.20 -19.74 -14.28
N PHE A 3 18.58 -19.57 -15.54
CA PHE A 3 18.31 -18.34 -16.30
C PHE A 3 17.32 -18.62 -17.43
N VAL A 4 16.58 -17.60 -17.86
CA VAL A 4 15.71 -17.65 -19.04
C VAL A 4 16.23 -16.69 -20.10
N VAL A 5 16.60 -17.26 -21.25
CA VAL A 5 17.08 -16.52 -22.42
C VAL A 5 16.00 -16.56 -23.50
N GLY A 6 15.60 -15.41 -24.01
CA GLY A 6 14.63 -15.33 -25.10
C GLY A 6 15.31 -15.09 -26.44
N THR A 7 14.75 -15.59 -27.53
CA THR A 7 15.11 -15.10 -28.87
C THR A 7 14.21 -13.91 -29.23
N ALA A 8 14.65 -13.05 -30.14
CA ALA A 8 13.84 -12.01 -30.74
C ALA A 8 14.36 -11.70 -32.16
N GLY A 9 13.50 -11.32 -33.10
CA GLY A 9 13.91 -10.97 -34.45
C GLY A 9 12.81 -11.24 -35.47
N HIS A 10 13.02 -10.78 -36.71
CA HIS A 10 12.09 -10.99 -37.82
C HIS A 10 11.80 -12.47 -38.08
N ILE A 11 10.65 -12.74 -38.70
CA ILE A 11 10.35 -14.06 -39.27
C ILE A 11 11.47 -14.50 -40.22
N ASP A 12 11.71 -15.80 -40.32
CA ASP A 12 12.70 -16.42 -41.23
C ASP A 12 14.18 -16.01 -41.05
N HIS A 13 14.51 -15.21 -40.02
CA HIS A 13 15.89 -14.94 -39.64
C HIS A 13 16.58 -16.11 -38.91
N GLY A 14 15.94 -17.28 -38.81
CA GLY A 14 16.56 -18.50 -38.28
C GLY A 14 16.58 -18.63 -36.75
N LYS A 15 15.63 -18.02 -36.03
CA LYS A 15 15.49 -18.15 -34.56
C LYS A 15 15.36 -19.61 -34.11
N SER A 16 14.36 -20.34 -34.61
CA SER A 16 14.12 -21.75 -34.26
C SER A 16 15.31 -22.62 -34.65
N THR A 17 15.88 -22.39 -35.84
CA THR A 17 17.06 -23.12 -36.34
C THR A 17 18.29 -22.91 -35.45
N LEU A 18 18.52 -21.67 -34.99
CA LEU A 18 19.59 -21.34 -34.04
C LEU A 18 19.38 -22.08 -32.71
N ILE A 19 18.16 -22.08 -32.17
CA ILE A 19 17.85 -22.79 -30.93
C ILE A 19 18.11 -24.29 -31.08
N THR A 20 17.66 -24.90 -32.18
CA THR A 20 17.90 -26.32 -32.46
C THR A 20 19.40 -26.60 -32.59
N ALA A 21 20.17 -25.73 -33.24
CA ALA A 21 21.62 -25.89 -33.36
C ALA A 21 22.35 -25.77 -32.01
N LEU A 22 21.88 -24.90 -31.11
CA LEU A 22 22.47 -24.71 -29.78
C LEU A 22 22.08 -25.79 -28.78
N THR A 23 20.83 -26.25 -28.83
CA THR A 23 20.23 -27.08 -27.77
C THR A 23 19.97 -28.53 -28.19
N GLY A 24 19.92 -28.81 -29.50
CA GLY A 24 19.44 -30.08 -30.05
C GLY A 24 17.93 -30.27 -29.94
N ILE A 25 17.18 -29.27 -29.46
CA ILE A 25 15.73 -29.34 -29.22
C ILE A 25 15.03 -28.42 -30.23
N ASP A 26 14.10 -28.99 -30.99
CA ASP A 26 13.22 -28.26 -31.89
C ASP A 26 12.12 -27.53 -31.08
N PRO A 27 12.10 -26.19 -31.06
CA PRO A 27 11.13 -25.42 -30.27
C PRO A 27 9.73 -25.41 -30.92
N ASP A 28 9.61 -25.68 -32.22
CA ASP A 28 8.35 -25.67 -32.95
C ASP A 28 7.61 -27.00 -32.72
N ARG A 29 6.44 -26.92 -32.09
CA ARG A 29 5.70 -28.12 -31.65
C ARG A 29 4.41 -28.36 -32.42
N LEU A 30 3.79 -27.29 -32.93
CA LEU A 30 2.53 -27.41 -33.63
C LEU A 30 2.79 -27.93 -35.05
N ALA A 31 1.97 -28.87 -35.50
CA ALA A 31 2.05 -29.35 -36.89
C ALA A 31 1.91 -28.20 -37.90
N GLU A 32 1.19 -27.13 -37.54
CA GLU A 32 1.07 -25.92 -38.35
C GLU A 32 2.38 -25.11 -38.42
N GLU A 33 3.12 -25.00 -37.33
CA GLU A 33 4.44 -24.32 -37.28
C GLU A 33 5.40 -25.01 -38.24
N LYS A 34 5.51 -26.34 -38.13
CA LYS A 34 6.38 -27.17 -38.99
C LYS A 34 6.00 -27.10 -40.47
N ARG A 35 4.70 -27.06 -40.78
CA ARG A 35 4.20 -26.98 -42.15
C ARG A 35 4.44 -25.60 -42.78
N ARG A 36 4.35 -24.53 -41.99
CA ARG A 36 4.49 -23.14 -42.47
C ARG A 36 5.88 -22.57 -42.30
N GLY A 37 6.78 -23.25 -41.59
CA GLY A 37 8.13 -22.77 -41.30
C GLY A 37 8.15 -21.54 -40.38
N MET A 38 7.13 -21.35 -39.54
CA MET A 38 6.99 -20.16 -38.71
C MET A 38 6.50 -20.51 -37.30
N THR A 39 7.13 -19.93 -36.29
CA THR A 39 6.72 -20.05 -34.89
C THR A 39 5.44 -19.24 -34.64
N ILE A 40 4.42 -19.89 -34.10
CA ILE A 40 3.07 -19.32 -33.87
C ILE A 40 2.89 -19.04 -32.38
N ASP A 41 3.27 -19.99 -31.54
CA ASP A 41 3.20 -19.92 -30.08
C ASP A 41 4.61 -19.96 -29.48
N LEU A 42 4.74 -19.74 -28.18
CA LEU A 42 6.04 -19.77 -27.51
C LEU A 42 6.68 -21.17 -27.61
N GLY A 43 7.87 -21.25 -28.20
CA GLY A 43 8.69 -22.45 -28.25
C GLY A 43 9.61 -22.54 -27.03
N PHE A 44 9.98 -23.75 -26.60
CA PHE A 44 10.81 -23.94 -25.42
C PHE A 44 11.91 -24.96 -25.66
N ALA A 45 13.13 -24.59 -25.27
CA ALA A 45 14.29 -25.46 -25.24
C ALA A 45 15.08 -25.22 -23.95
N HIS A 46 16.12 -26.01 -23.74
CA HIS A 46 17.04 -25.86 -22.61
C HIS A 46 18.42 -26.39 -22.99
N MET A 47 19.45 -25.90 -22.31
CA MET A 47 20.81 -26.42 -22.46
C MET A 47 21.63 -26.18 -21.19
N THR A 48 22.72 -26.91 -21.04
CA THR A 48 23.74 -26.68 -20.02
C THR A 48 24.92 -25.96 -20.66
N LEU A 49 25.31 -24.83 -20.08
CA LEU A 49 26.46 -24.04 -20.49
C LEU A 49 27.78 -24.68 -20.00
N PRO A 50 28.93 -24.33 -20.58
CA PRO A 50 30.24 -24.87 -20.17
C PRO A 50 30.55 -24.71 -18.68
N SER A 51 30.08 -23.63 -18.04
CA SER A 51 30.18 -23.42 -16.59
C SER A 51 29.35 -24.38 -15.73
N GLY A 52 28.52 -25.25 -16.33
CA GLY A 52 27.56 -26.11 -15.65
C GLY A 52 26.23 -25.43 -15.33
N ARG A 53 26.03 -24.17 -15.74
CA ARG A 53 24.76 -23.46 -15.57
C ARG A 53 23.71 -23.96 -16.55
N GLU A 54 22.51 -24.16 -16.03
CA GLU A 54 21.35 -24.52 -16.85
C GLU A 54 20.58 -23.28 -17.28
N ILE A 55 20.23 -23.22 -18.55
CA ILE A 55 19.41 -22.15 -19.12
C ILE A 55 18.16 -22.72 -19.79
N GLY A 56 17.03 -22.04 -19.57
CA GLY A 56 15.83 -22.21 -20.38
C GLY A 56 15.88 -21.23 -21.55
N VAL A 57 15.60 -21.72 -22.75
CA VAL A 57 15.51 -20.89 -23.96
C VAL A 57 14.05 -20.78 -24.38
N VAL A 58 13.57 -19.56 -24.56
CA VAL A 58 12.21 -19.25 -25.01
C VAL A 58 12.27 -18.73 -26.44
N ASP A 59 11.69 -19.46 -27.37
CA ASP A 59 11.53 -18.99 -28.74
C ASP A 59 10.29 -18.11 -28.83
N VAL A 60 10.47 -16.82 -29.14
CA VAL A 60 9.34 -15.92 -29.33
C VAL A 60 8.98 -15.80 -30.82
N PRO A 61 7.69 -15.80 -31.16
CA PRO A 61 7.28 -15.67 -32.55
C PRO A 61 7.68 -14.28 -33.10
N GLY A 62 8.21 -14.27 -34.33
CA GLY A 62 8.68 -13.05 -35.00
C GLY A 62 7.61 -12.25 -35.74
N HIS A 63 6.48 -12.88 -36.03
CA HIS A 63 5.47 -12.31 -36.92
C HIS A 63 4.54 -11.34 -36.18
N ALA A 64 4.23 -10.19 -36.79
CA ALA A 64 3.43 -9.12 -36.18
C ALA A 64 2.03 -9.54 -35.68
N ARG A 65 1.44 -10.62 -36.25
CA ARG A 65 0.16 -11.19 -35.77
C ARG A 65 0.28 -11.92 -34.42
N PHE A 66 1.48 -12.29 -33.99
CA PHE A 66 1.73 -13.07 -32.77
C PHE A 66 2.46 -12.26 -31.69
N MET A 67 2.46 -10.92 -31.79
CA MET A 67 3.06 -10.04 -30.80
C MET A 67 2.54 -10.26 -29.39
N ARG A 68 1.26 -10.63 -29.25
CA ARG A 68 0.69 -11.03 -27.95
C ARG A 68 1.49 -12.19 -27.34
N ASN A 69 1.85 -13.20 -28.12
CA ASN A 69 2.62 -14.36 -27.65
C ASN A 69 4.05 -13.95 -27.32
N MET A 70 4.68 -13.16 -28.19
CA MET A 70 6.02 -12.61 -27.96
C MET A 70 6.11 -11.82 -26.65
N LEU A 71 5.18 -10.91 -26.37
CA LEU A 71 5.17 -10.10 -25.15
C LEU A 71 5.06 -10.95 -23.87
N ALA A 72 4.30 -12.05 -23.90
CA ALA A 72 4.20 -12.95 -22.75
C ALA A 72 5.47 -13.78 -22.51
N GLY A 73 6.22 -14.11 -23.57
CA GLY A 73 7.50 -14.80 -23.44
C GLY A 73 8.67 -13.87 -23.13
N ALA A 74 8.57 -12.61 -23.55
CA ALA A 74 9.59 -11.58 -23.32
C ALA A 74 9.59 -11.08 -21.87
N HIS A 75 8.48 -11.23 -21.15
CA HIS A 75 8.40 -10.87 -19.75
C HIS A 75 9.19 -11.86 -18.89
N GLY A 76 10.10 -11.34 -18.08
CA GLY A 76 10.90 -12.18 -17.20
C GLY A 76 12.10 -12.85 -17.88
N LEU A 77 12.56 -12.36 -19.04
CA LEU A 77 13.84 -12.77 -19.64
C LEU A 77 15.06 -12.17 -18.91
N ASP A 78 16.04 -13.00 -18.60
CA ASP A 78 17.31 -12.57 -18.01
C ASP A 78 18.28 -12.07 -19.08
N ALA A 79 18.17 -12.60 -20.30
CA ALA A 79 18.87 -12.10 -21.47
C ALA A 79 18.08 -12.33 -22.76
N VAL A 80 18.42 -11.59 -23.82
CA VAL A 80 17.85 -11.78 -25.16
C VAL A 80 18.92 -12.05 -26.21
N LEU A 81 18.63 -12.97 -27.13
CA LEU A 81 19.35 -13.17 -28.37
C LEU A 81 18.58 -12.46 -29.49
N LEU A 82 19.07 -11.30 -29.93
CA LEU A 82 18.49 -10.58 -31.06
C LEU A 82 19.03 -11.18 -32.36
N VAL A 83 18.20 -11.93 -33.06
CA VAL A 83 18.56 -12.67 -34.27
C VAL A 83 18.28 -11.81 -35.51
N VAL A 84 19.33 -11.55 -36.29
CA VAL A 84 19.28 -10.79 -37.54
C VAL A 84 19.95 -11.62 -38.62
N ALA A 85 19.27 -11.87 -39.74
CA ALA A 85 19.87 -12.62 -40.82
C ALA A 85 20.86 -11.73 -41.59
N ALA A 86 22.06 -12.23 -41.84
CA ALA A 86 23.10 -11.48 -42.52
C ALA A 86 22.78 -11.22 -44.00
N ASP A 87 21.91 -12.00 -44.62
CA ASP A 87 21.42 -11.80 -45.99
C ASP A 87 20.35 -10.70 -46.10
N GLU A 88 19.55 -10.46 -45.05
CA GLU A 88 18.42 -9.52 -45.06
C GLU A 88 18.67 -8.22 -44.27
N GLY A 89 19.52 -8.26 -43.24
CA GLY A 89 19.78 -7.10 -42.38
C GLY A 89 18.61 -6.73 -41.46
N VAL A 90 18.52 -5.46 -41.08
CA VAL A 90 17.54 -5.01 -40.06
C VAL A 90 16.15 -4.78 -40.66
N MET A 91 15.24 -5.72 -40.40
CA MET A 91 13.85 -5.69 -40.86
C MET A 91 12.89 -4.95 -39.90
N PRO A 92 11.69 -4.54 -40.35
CA PRO A 92 10.72 -3.82 -39.50
C PRO A 92 10.33 -4.54 -38.21
N GLN A 93 10.17 -5.88 -38.23
CA GLN A 93 9.88 -6.66 -37.02
C GLN A 93 11.09 -6.72 -36.08
N THR A 94 12.32 -6.68 -36.61
CA THR A 94 13.53 -6.56 -35.78
C THR A 94 13.50 -5.26 -34.98
N ARG A 95 13.11 -4.14 -35.61
CA ARG A 95 12.95 -2.84 -34.95
C ARG A 95 11.82 -2.86 -33.91
N GLU A 96 10.68 -3.44 -34.23
CA GLU A 96 9.56 -3.56 -33.27
C GLU A 96 9.96 -4.42 -32.05
N HIS A 97 10.70 -5.50 -32.27
CA HIS A 97 11.21 -6.35 -31.19
C HIS A 97 12.23 -5.63 -30.34
N LEU A 98 13.15 -4.86 -30.95
CA LEU A 98 14.09 -3.99 -30.25
C LEU A 98 13.36 -2.97 -29.37
N ASP A 99 12.34 -2.29 -29.90
CA ASP A 99 11.52 -1.34 -29.14
C ASP A 99 10.88 -2.03 -27.91
N ILE A 100 10.38 -3.26 -28.05
CA ILE A 100 9.77 -4.00 -26.94
C ILE A 100 10.80 -4.43 -25.90
N VAL A 101 11.94 -4.98 -26.34
CA VAL A 101 13.05 -5.37 -25.46
C VAL A 101 13.52 -4.16 -24.64
N ASP A 102 13.60 -3.00 -25.28
CA ASP A 102 13.96 -1.74 -24.64
C ASP A 102 12.90 -1.26 -23.64
N LEU A 103 11.61 -1.31 -24.00
CA LEU A 103 10.52 -0.93 -23.09
C LEU A 103 10.37 -1.88 -21.89
N LEU A 104 10.71 -3.16 -22.07
CA LEU A 104 10.77 -4.16 -21.00
C LEU A 104 12.07 -4.08 -20.19
N ASP A 105 12.99 -3.19 -20.56
CA ASP A 105 14.27 -2.93 -19.88
C ASP A 105 15.16 -4.17 -19.77
N VAL A 106 15.18 -5.02 -20.81
CA VAL A 106 16.06 -6.20 -20.89
C VAL A 106 17.43 -5.74 -21.37
N ARG A 107 18.34 -5.48 -20.42
CA ARG A 107 19.67 -4.88 -20.69
C ARG A 107 20.76 -5.88 -21.06
N SER A 108 20.56 -7.15 -20.76
CA SER A 108 21.50 -8.21 -21.09
C SER A 108 21.09 -8.86 -22.41
N GLY A 109 21.98 -8.89 -23.38
CA GLY A 109 21.71 -9.58 -24.64
C GLY A 109 22.91 -9.67 -25.55
N ILE A 110 22.74 -10.46 -26.61
CA ILE A 110 23.70 -10.67 -27.68
C ILE A 110 22.96 -10.48 -28.99
N VAL A 111 23.56 -9.74 -29.93
CA VAL A 111 23.05 -9.68 -31.29
C VAL A 111 23.70 -10.80 -32.09
N VAL A 112 22.88 -11.67 -32.67
CA VAL A 112 23.31 -12.85 -33.41
C VAL A 112 23.04 -12.61 -34.89
N LEU A 113 24.09 -12.44 -35.68
CA LEU A 113 24.01 -12.40 -37.13
C LEU A 113 23.96 -13.83 -37.67
N THR A 114 22.80 -14.31 -38.07
CA THR A 114 22.61 -15.67 -38.62
C THR A 114 22.89 -15.71 -40.12
N LYS A 115 23.01 -16.92 -40.68
CA LYS A 115 23.21 -17.16 -42.13
C LYS A 115 24.48 -16.48 -42.68
N VAL A 116 25.54 -16.36 -41.87
CA VAL A 116 26.81 -15.77 -42.33
C VAL A 116 27.47 -16.57 -43.45
N ASP A 117 27.11 -17.85 -43.60
CA ASP A 117 27.54 -18.72 -44.69
C ASP A 117 26.98 -18.32 -46.06
N LEU A 118 25.91 -17.50 -46.10
CA LEU A 118 25.28 -17.07 -47.35
C LEU A 118 25.84 -15.75 -47.90
N VAL A 119 26.72 -15.07 -47.16
CA VAL A 119 27.19 -13.73 -47.49
C VAL A 119 28.71 -13.59 -47.38
N GLU A 120 29.26 -12.67 -48.15
CA GLU A 120 30.69 -12.35 -48.10
C GLU A 120 31.03 -11.43 -46.92
N SER A 121 32.31 -11.36 -46.53
CA SER A 121 32.77 -10.59 -45.36
C SER A 121 32.46 -9.09 -45.43
N GLU A 122 32.47 -8.52 -46.63
CA GLU A 122 32.17 -7.10 -46.86
C GLU A 122 30.69 -6.81 -46.59
N TRP A 123 29.79 -7.67 -47.07
CA TRP A 123 28.36 -7.57 -46.80
C TRP A 123 28.04 -7.78 -45.32
N ARG A 124 28.67 -8.78 -44.69
CA ARG A 124 28.56 -9.01 -43.24
C ARG A 124 28.93 -7.76 -42.44
N SER A 125 30.01 -7.07 -42.81
CA SER A 125 30.46 -5.85 -42.13
C SER A 125 29.44 -4.71 -42.29
N LEU A 126 28.80 -4.58 -43.45
CA LEU A 126 27.75 -3.59 -43.69
C LEU A 126 26.52 -3.84 -42.80
N VAL A 127 26.09 -5.10 -42.69
CA VAL A 127 24.95 -5.48 -41.84
C VAL A 127 25.28 -5.30 -40.36
N GLU A 128 26.52 -5.57 -39.94
CA GLU A 128 26.96 -5.29 -38.57
C GLU A 128 26.84 -3.79 -38.24
N GLU A 129 27.28 -2.90 -39.14
CA GLU A 129 27.12 -1.44 -38.97
C GLU A 129 25.64 -1.03 -38.93
N GLU A 130 24.78 -1.62 -39.77
CA GLU A 130 23.34 -1.38 -39.74
C GLU A 130 22.73 -1.78 -38.39
N VAL A 131 23.09 -2.94 -37.87
CA VAL A 131 22.67 -3.42 -36.55
C VAL A 131 23.15 -2.50 -35.45
N ARG A 132 24.43 -2.09 -35.47
CA ARG A 132 25.01 -1.15 -34.50
C ARG A 132 24.28 0.19 -34.50
N ALA A 133 23.87 0.67 -35.67
CA ALA A 133 23.06 1.87 -35.80
C ALA A 133 21.64 1.67 -35.24
N ALA A 134 21.03 0.50 -35.43
CA ALA A 134 19.69 0.19 -34.96
C ALA A 134 19.59 0.07 -33.42
N VAL A 135 20.63 -0.44 -32.76
CA VAL A 135 20.67 -0.58 -31.28
C VAL A 135 21.13 0.67 -30.54
N ARG A 136 21.56 1.72 -31.25
CA ARG A 136 22.12 2.93 -30.64
C ARG A 136 21.09 3.66 -29.78
N GLY A 137 21.45 3.98 -28.53
CA GLY A 137 20.56 4.64 -27.58
C GLY A 137 19.48 3.73 -26.99
N MET A 138 19.57 2.41 -27.22
CA MET A 138 18.67 1.40 -26.67
C MET A 138 19.40 0.49 -25.67
N SER A 139 18.64 -0.33 -24.96
CA SER A 139 19.09 -1.34 -23.98
C SER A 139 20.24 -2.24 -24.48
N LEU A 140 20.26 -2.57 -25.77
CA LEU A 140 21.26 -3.45 -26.39
C LEU A 140 22.41 -2.72 -27.09
N GLU A 141 22.59 -1.40 -26.87
CA GLU A 141 23.64 -0.61 -27.53
C GLU A 141 25.04 -1.22 -27.38
N LYS A 142 25.33 -1.78 -26.20
CA LYS A 142 26.63 -2.38 -25.86
C LYS A 142 26.69 -3.89 -26.07
N ALA A 143 25.65 -4.49 -26.64
CA ALA A 143 25.63 -5.93 -26.86
C ALA A 143 26.76 -6.36 -27.82
N PRO A 144 27.40 -7.51 -27.57
CA PRO A 144 28.30 -8.11 -28.55
C PRO A 144 27.50 -8.53 -29.79
N VAL A 145 28.12 -8.40 -30.96
CA VAL A 145 27.58 -8.87 -32.23
C VAL A 145 28.39 -10.09 -32.64
N ILE A 146 27.72 -11.24 -32.78
CA ILE A 146 28.38 -12.52 -33.09
C ILE A 146 27.75 -13.09 -34.35
N GLY A 147 28.58 -13.39 -35.35
CA GLY A 147 28.14 -14.02 -36.59
C GLY A 147 28.15 -15.54 -36.47
N VAL A 148 27.05 -16.18 -36.86
CA VAL A 148 26.89 -17.63 -36.76
C VAL A 148 26.24 -18.22 -38.01
N SER A 149 26.58 -19.48 -38.28
CA SER A 149 25.83 -20.33 -39.21
C SER A 149 25.30 -21.54 -38.46
N SER A 150 23.98 -21.65 -38.36
CA SER A 150 23.33 -22.83 -37.76
C SER A 150 23.50 -24.10 -38.60
N VAL A 151 23.95 -23.97 -39.87
CA VAL A 151 24.17 -25.10 -40.79
C VAL A 151 25.60 -25.61 -40.69
N SER A 152 26.60 -24.73 -40.81
CA SER A 152 28.02 -25.13 -40.74
C SER A 152 28.54 -25.30 -39.31
N GLY A 153 27.85 -24.69 -38.33
CA GLY A 153 28.30 -24.61 -36.94
C GLY A 153 29.29 -23.47 -36.66
N GLU A 154 29.63 -22.66 -37.67
CA GLU A 154 30.49 -21.49 -37.51
C GLU A 154 29.92 -20.54 -36.44
N GLY A 155 30.79 -20.03 -35.56
CA GLY A 155 30.43 -19.05 -34.53
C GLY A 155 29.60 -19.57 -33.36
N LEU A 156 29.02 -20.78 -33.43
CA LEU A 156 28.22 -21.33 -32.32
C LEU A 156 29.03 -21.51 -31.02
N PRO A 157 30.29 -22.01 -31.03
CA PRO A 157 31.08 -22.09 -29.80
C PRO A 157 31.36 -20.72 -29.18
N GLU A 158 31.60 -19.71 -30.00
CA GLU A 158 31.82 -18.32 -29.56
C GLU A 158 30.55 -17.74 -28.94
N LEU A 159 29.39 -17.97 -29.57
CA LEU A 159 28.09 -17.56 -29.03
C LEU A 159 27.80 -18.19 -27.67
N VAL A 160 28.06 -19.50 -27.52
CA VAL A 160 27.87 -20.20 -26.23
C VAL A 160 28.79 -19.63 -25.15
N ALA A 161 30.07 -19.36 -25.47
CA ALA A 161 31.01 -18.76 -24.52
C ALA A 161 30.60 -17.33 -24.13
N ALA A 162 30.17 -16.52 -25.09
CA ALA A 162 29.69 -15.16 -24.83
C ALA A 162 28.41 -15.15 -23.97
N LEU A 163 27.50 -16.10 -24.20
CA LEU A 163 26.29 -16.26 -23.40
C LEU A 163 26.62 -16.66 -21.96
N ASP A 164 27.57 -17.56 -21.76
CA ASP A 164 28.02 -17.98 -20.43
C ASP A 164 28.64 -16.80 -19.65
N LEU A 165 29.50 -16.02 -20.30
CA LEU A 165 30.09 -14.82 -19.70
C LEU A 165 29.03 -13.74 -19.38
N LEU A 166 28.09 -13.50 -20.30
CA LEU A 166 27.01 -12.53 -20.10
C LEU A 166 26.20 -12.87 -18.84
N LEU A 167 25.84 -14.14 -18.67
CA LEU A 167 25.05 -14.59 -17.51
C LEU A 167 25.88 -14.63 -16.21
N GLU A 168 27.22 -14.67 -16.28
CA GLU A 168 28.10 -14.53 -15.11
C GLU A 168 28.06 -13.14 -14.51
N THR A 169 28.06 -12.15 -15.39
CA THR A 169 28.03 -10.73 -15.01
C THR A 169 26.62 -10.19 -14.80
N SER A 170 25.59 -10.98 -15.10
CA SER A 170 24.20 -10.56 -14.98
C SER A 170 23.79 -10.38 -13.53
N THR A 171 23.13 -9.27 -13.23
CA THR A 171 22.57 -9.01 -11.90
C THR A 171 21.43 -9.97 -11.63
N VAL A 172 21.57 -10.80 -10.60
CA VAL A 172 20.49 -11.66 -10.11
C VAL A 172 19.30 -10.77 -9.74
N ARG A 173 18.10 -11.13 -10.22
CA ARG A 173 16.87 -10.41 -9.87
C ARG A 173 16.69 -10.39 -8.35
N ALA A 174 16.24 -9.25 -7.83
CA ALA A 174 15.85 -9.16 -6.44
C ALA A 174 14.69 -10.13 -6.18
N ASP A 175 14.92 -11.10 -5.29
CA ASP A 175 13.91 -12.04 -4.79
C ASP A 175 13.32 -11.44 -3.52
N SER A 176 12.02 -11.12 -3.54
CA SER A 176 11.29 -10.63 -2.38
C SER A 176 10.79 -11.76 -1.48
N GLY A 177 11.03 -13.01 -1.87
CA GLY A 177 10.60 -14.22 -1.17
C GLY A 177 9.12 -14.53 -1.36
N ARG A 178 8.42 -13.85 -2.27
CA ARG A 178 6.97 -14.01 -2.48
C ARG A 178 6.69 -14.66 -3.83
N PRO A 179 6.27 -15.94 -3.86
CA PRO A 179 6.14 -16.67 -5.10
C PRO A 179 5.13 -16.04 -6.06
N ARG A 180 5.55 -15.82 -7.31
CA ARG A 180 4.72 -15.26 -8.39
C ARG A 180 5.00 -15.93 -9.74
N LEU A 181 4.02 -16.63 -10.27
CA LEU A 181 4.09 -17.34 -11.55
C LEU A 181 2.97 -16.86 -12.50
N PRO A 182 3.27 -15.90 -13.39
CA PRO A 182 2.36 -15.53 -14.47
C PRO A 182 2.10 -16.72 -15.40
N ILE A 183 0.82 -17.09 -15.56
CA ILE A 183 0.43 -18.26 -16.34
C ILE A 183 0.42 -17.90 -17.83
N ASP A 184 1.23 -18.61 -18.62
CA ASP A 184 1.25 -18.48 -20.08
C ASP A 184 0.45 -19.57 -20.79
N ARG A 185 0.33 -20.78 -20.21
CA ARG A 185 -0.48 -21.87 -20.78
C ARG A 185 -1.19 -22.66 -19.69
N VAL A 186 -2.36 -23.18 -20.06
CA VAL A 186 -3.17 -24.09 -19.25
C VAL A 186 -3.56 -25.28 -20.12
N PHE A 187 -3.27 -26.49 -19.65
CA PHE A 187 -3.66 -27.71 -20.33
C PHE A 187 -4.00 -28.82 -19.32
N THR A 188 -4.64 -29.88 -19.80
CA THR A 188 -4.93 -31.06 -19.00
C THR A 188 -4.07 -32.22 -19.46
N MET A 189 -3.53 -32.98 -18.52
CA MET A 189 -2.82 -34.23 -18.81
C MET A 189 -3.56 -35.40 -18.15
N SER A 190 -3.80 -36.46 -18.92
CA SER A 190 -4.46 -37.66 -18.43
C SER A 190 -3.71 -38.22 -17.21
N GLY A 191 -4.43 -38.47 -16.11
CA GLY A 191 -3.85 -38.95 -14.85
C GLY A 191 -3.22 -37.87 -13.95
N PHE A 192 -2.91 -36.69 -14.47
CA PHE A 192 -2.29 -35.61 -13.69
C PHE A 192 -3.26 -34.49 -13.31
N GLY A 193 -4.24 -34.19 -14.17
CA GLY A 193 -5.20 -33.11 -13.94
C GLY A 193 -4.82 -31.83 -14.70
N THR A 194 -5.13 -30.67 -14.09
CA THR A 194 -4.86 -29.35 -14.67
C THR A 194 -3.41 -28.96 -14.44
N VAL A 195 -2.68 -28.66 -15.51
CA VAL A 195 -1.29 -28.21 -15.48
C VAL A 195 -1.20 -26.81 -16.06
N VAL A 196 -0.47 -25.94 -15.36
CA VAL A 196 -0.16 -24.58 -15.82
C VAL A 196 1.34 -24.43 -16.05
N THR A 197 1.72 -23.59 -17.00
CA THR A 197 3.13 -23.21 -17.20
C THR A 197 3.35 -21.71 -17.11
N GLY A 198 4.57 -21.34 -16.74
CA GLY A 198 5.02 -19.96 -16.69
C GLY A 198 6.49 -19.87 -16.26
N THR A 199 7.01 -18.65 -16.23
CA THR A 199 8.33 -18.35 -15.64
C THR A 199 8.11 -17.82 -14.22
N LEU A 200 8.70 -18.48 -13.21
CA LEU A 200 8.60 -18.04 -11.82
C LEU A 200 9.39 -16.75 -11.63
N ALA A 201 8.68 -15.65 -11.39
CA ALA A 201 9.26 -14.32 -11.39
C ALA A 201 9.98 -13.99 -10.07
N ASP A 202 9.44 -14.49 -8.96
CA ASP A 202 9.85 -14.14 -7.59
C ASP A 202 9.48 -15.32 -6.68
N GLY A 203 10.16 -15.45 -5.53
CA GLY A 203 9.98 -16.49 -4.53
C GLY A 203 10.18 -17.93 -5.02
N SER A 204 10.18 -18.87 -4.08
CA SER A 204 10.20 -20.30 -4.37
C SER A 204 8.81 -20.91 -4.19
N ILE A 205 8.50 -21.93 -4.98
CA ILE A 205 7.31 -22.78 -4.82
C ILE A 205 7.72 -24.23 -4.63
N SER A 206 6.97 -24.96 -3.81
CA SER A 206 7.21 -26.36 -3.49
C SER A 206 5.95 -27.21 -3.65
N VAL A 207 6.15 -28.51 -3.84
CA VAL A 207 5.04 -29.46 -3.88
C VAL A 207 4.33 -29.46 -2.52
N GLY A 208 3.00 -29.34 -2.56
CA GLY A 208 2.17 -29.27 -1.37
C GLY A 208 1.81 -27.84 -0.96
N ASP A 209 2.42 -26.81 -1.56
CA ASP A 209 2.09 -25.41 -1.26
C ASP A 209 0.64 -25.09 -1.66
N GLU A 210 0.00 -24.29 -0.80
CA GLU A 210 -1.29 -23.65 -1.07
C GLU A 210 -1.03 -22.30 -1.73
N MET A 211 -1.69 -22.08 -2.86
CA MET A 211 -1.49 -20.92 -3.73
C MET A 211 -2.85 -20.32 -4.10
N GLU A 212 -2.84 -19.08 -4.57
CA GLU A 212 -4.02 -18.38 -5.07
C GLU A 212 -3.84 -18.02 -6.54
N VAL A 213 -4.88 -18.25 -7.34
CA VAL A 213 -4.98 -17.80 -8.73
C VAL A 213 -5.59 -16.41 -8.75
N ALA A 214 -4.74 -15.40 -8.91
CA ALA A 214 -5.11 -14.00 -9.03
C ALA A 214 -5.34 -13.61 -10.50
N PRO A 215 -6.28 -12.69 -10.81
CA PRO A 215 -7.13 -11.92 -9.89
C PRO A 215 -8.41 -12.64 -9.42
N LYS A 216 -8.60 -13.91 -9.80
CA LYS A 216 -9.85 -14.65 -9.55
C LYS A 216 -10.07 -15.05 -8.08
N GLY A 217 -9.03 -15.02 -7.25
CA GLY A 217 -9.11 -15.36 -5.82
C GLY A 217 -9.30 -16.86 -5.54
N LYS A 218 -9.02 -17.72 -6.52
CA LYS A 218 -9.25 -19.17 -6.40
C LYS A 218 -8.05 -19.84 -5.75
N VAL A 219 -8.28 -20.44 -4.58
CA VAL A 219 -7.25 -21.20 -3.86
C VAL A 219 -7.04 -22.57 -4.52
N VAL A 220 -5.79 -22.93 -4.73
CA VAL A 220 -5.35 -24.18 -5.36
C VAL A 220 -4.15 -24.75 -4.59
N ARG A 221 -3.88 -26.04 -4.79
CA ARG A 221 -2.72 -26.70 -4.19
C ARG A 221 -1.83 -27.33 -5.25
N ILE A 222 -0.52 -27.13 -5.12
CA ILE A 222 0.49 -27.72 -6.00
C ILE A 222 0.63 -29.21 -5.68
N ARG A 223 0.29 -30.08 -6.63
CA ARG A 223 0.46 -31.55 -6.51
C ARG A 223 1.79 -32.06 -7.05
N GLY A 224 2.40 -31.33 -7.97
CA GLY A 224 3.65 -31.72 -8.61
C GLY A 224 4.23 -30.54 -9.36
N LEU A 225 5.56 -30.51 -9.41
CA LEU A 225 6.33 -29.50 -10.13
C LEU A 225 7.27 -30.19 -11.10
N GLN A 226 7.41 -29.60 -12.29
CA GLN A 226 8.40 -30.03 -13.26
C GLN A 226 9.19 -28.84 -13.80
N ARG A 227 10.48 -29.07 -14.02
CA ARG A 227 11.43 -28.18 -14.71
C ARG A 227 12.18 -29.01 -15.74
N HIS A 228 12.23 -28.55 -16.99
CA HIS A 228 12.90 -29.27 -18.09
C HIS A 228 12.48 -30.75 -18.26
N ASN A 229 11.19 -31.05 -18.08
CA ASN A 229 10.61 -32.41 -18.06
C ASN A 229 11.06 -33.32 -16.90
N GLU A 230 11.80 -32.79 -15.94
CA GLU A 230 12.17 -33.50 -14.72
C GLU A 230 11.25 -33.11 -13.56
N THR A 231 10.89 -34.09 -12.73
CA THR A 231 10.05 -33.84 -11.54
C THR A 231 10.92 -33.36 -10.39
N VAL A 232 10.50 -32.29 -9.72
CA VAL A 232 11.25 -31.64 -8.65
C VAL A 232 10.33 -31.32 -7.46
N GLU A 233 10.89 -31.26 -6.25
CA GLU A 233 10.13 -30.93 -5.05
C GLU A 233 9.96 -29.42 -4.83
N SER A 234 10.92 -28.61 -5.27
CA SER A 234 10.91 -27.16 -5.11
C SER A 234 11.59 -26.46 -6.30
N ILE A 235 11.12 -25.27 -6.66
CA ILE A 235 11.66 -24.44 -7.73
C ILE A 235 11.79 -22.99 -7.25
N GLY A 236 12.97 -22.40 -7.47
CA GLY A 236 13.25 -20.98 -7.22
C GLY A 236 13.03 -20.08 -8.44
N PRO A 237 13.10 -18.75 -8.26
CA PRO A 237 12.81 -17.77 -9.30
C PRO A 237 13.76 -17.89 -10.50
N GLY A 238 13.37 -17.33 -11.64
CA GLY A 238 14.12 -17.41 -12.91
C GLY A 238 14.02 -18.78 -13.59
N SER A 239 13.17 -19.67 -13.08
CA SER A 239 12.96 -21.00 -13.65
C SER A 239 11.63 -21.07 -14.37
N ARG A 240 11.62 -21.76 -15.50
CA ARG A 240 10.38 -22.13 -16.17
C ARG A 240 9.76 -23.33 -15.49
N VAL A 241 8.49 -23.22 -15.11
CA VAL A 241 7.77 -24.18 -14.29
C VAL A 241 6.60 -24.77 -15.06
N ALA A 242 6.40 -26.09 -14.93
CA ALA A 242 5.11 -26.72 -15.12
C ALA A 242 4.56 -27.15 -13.75
N ALA A 243 3.45 -26.56 -13.33
CA ALA A 243 2.83 -26.83 -12.03
C ALA A 243 1.51 -27.59 -12.24
N ASN A 244 1.43 -28.78 -11.63
CA ASN A 244 0.19 -29.54 -11.56
C ASN A 244 -0.66 -29.04 -10.38
N LEU A 245 -1.86 -28.55 -10.69
CA LEU A 245 -2.73 -27.90 -9.72
C LEU A 245 -3.92 -28.79 -9.37
N SER A 246 -4.34 -28.69 -8.12
CA SER A 246 -5.58 -29.25 -7.61
C SER A 246 -6.47 -28.19 -7.00
N GLY A 247 -7.78 -28.39 -7.11
CA GLY A 247 -8.78 -27.38 -6.76
C GLY A 247 -9.20 -26.47 -7.92
N ALA A 248 -8.63 -26.66 -9.11
CA ALA A 248 -9.05 -25.94 -10.32
C ALA A 248 -9.10 -26.86 -11.55
N GLU A 249 -10.14 -26.67 -12.36
CA GLU A 249 -10.27 -27.24 -13.70
C GLU A 249 -9.69 -26.31 -14.76
N LYS A 250 -9.42 -26.82 -15.96
CA LYS A 250 -8.92 -26.00 -17.07
C LYS A 250 -9.82 -24.81 -17.39
N SER A 251 -11.15 -24.94 -17.25
CA SER A 251 -12.11 -23.86 -17.49
C SER A 251 -12.04 -22.74 -16.45
N ASP A 252 -11.46 -22.99 -15.29
CA ASP A 252 -11.29 -21.98 -14.25
C ASP A 252 -10.08 -21.08 -14.49
N LEU A 253 -9.12 -21.55 -15.29
CA LEU A 253 -7.82 -20.94 -15.46
C LEU A 253 -7.63 -20.47 -16.89
N GLU A 254 -7.03 -19.31 -17.06
CA GLU A 254 -6.68 -18.80 -18.37
C GLU A 254 -5.29 -18.17 -18.38
N ARG A 255 -4.75 -17.97 -19.57
CA ARG A 255 -3.54 -17.18 -19.75
C ARG A 255 -3.80 -15.74 -19.29
N GLY A 256 -2.86 -15.20 -18.52
CA GLY A 256 -2.96 -13.88 -17.90
C GLY A 256 -3.38 -13.93 -16.43
N ASP A 257 -3.84 -15.09 -15.94
CA ASP A 257 -3.91 -15.35 -14.51
C ASP A 257 -2.49 -15.47 -13.92
N VAL A 258 -2.35 -15.22 -12.63
CA VAL A 258 -1.08 -15.32 -11.89
C VAL A 258 -1.28 -16.27 -10.72
N LEU A 259 -0.45 -17.31 -10.64
CA LEU A 259 -0.37 -18.17 -9.46
C LEU A 259 0.58 -17.51 -8.45
N ALA A 260 0.08 -17.16 -7.27
CA ALA A 260 0.85 -16.45 -6.26
C ALA A 260 0.58 -16.97 -4.86
N ALA A 261 1.40 -16.58 -3.87
CA ALA A 261 1.07 -16.87 -2.48
C ALA A 261 -0.30 -16.26 -2.12
N PRO A 262 -1.12 -16.93 -1.27
CA PRO A 262 -2.44 -16.43 -0.90
C PRO A 262 -2.42 -14.99 -0.38
N HIS A 263 -3.43 -14.21 -0.77
CA HIS A 263 -3.61 -12.81 -0.39
C HIS A 263 -2.47 -11.86 -0.77
N THR A 264 -1.61 -12.23 -1.72
CA THR A 264 -0.51 -11.38 -2.19
C THR A 264 -0.99 -10.28 -3.14
N PHE A 265 -1.91 -10.60 -4.04
CA PHE A 265 -2.41 -9.66 -5.05
C PHE A 265 -3.81 -9.19 -4.75
N GLN A 266 -4.02 -7.87 -4.75
CA GLN A 266 -5.35 -7.30 -4.82
C GLN A 266 -5.70 -7.03 -6.29
N PRO A 267 -6.85 -7.53 -6.80
CA PRO A 267 -7.30 -7.21 -8.15
C PRO A 267 -7.41 -5.71 -8.36
N THR A 268 -6.74 -5.18 -9.38
CA THR A 268 -6.73 -3.74 -9.66
C THR A 268 -7.17 -3.41 -11.08
N ASN A 269 -7.96 -2.37 -11.21
CA ASN A 269 -8.34 -1.78 -12.50
C ASN A 269 -7.78 -0.36 -12.69
N ARG A 270 -6.93 0.11 -11.77
CA ARG A 270 -6.32 1.43 -11.83
C ARG A 270 -4.87 1.35 -11.38
N ILE A 271 -3.98 1.89 -12.18
CA ILE A 271 -2.54 1.81 -11.91
C ILE A 271 -1.91 3.15 -12.24
N ASP A 272 -1.08 3.68 -11.34
CA ASP A 272 -0.20 4.81 -11.66
C ASP A 272 1.11 4.25 -12.23
N ALA A 273 1.60 4.87 -13.28
CA ALA A 273 2.75 4.38 -14.04
C ALA A 273 3.61 5.54 -14.55
N SER A 274 4.91 5.27 -14.68
CA SER A 274 5.74 6.03 -15.61
C SER A 274 5.46 5.54 -17.02
N LEU A 275 5.38 6.45 -17.98
CA LEU A 275 5.19 6.12 -19.39
C LEU A 275 6.26 6.82 -20.22
N ARG A 276 6.97 6.04 -21.03
CA ARG A 276 7.87 6.51 -22.08
C ARG A 276 7.23 6.22 -23.44
N VAL A 277 7.08 7.26 -24.25
CA VAL A 277 6.58 7.12 -25.62
C VAL A 277 7.78 6.93 -26.55
N LEU A 278 7.72 5.91 -27.42
CA LEU A 278 8.80 5.63 -28.36
C LEU A 278 9.03 6.83 -29.28
N ALA A 279 10.29 7.13 -29.60
CA ALA A 279 10.62 8.17 -30.58
C ALA A 279 10.11 7.81 -32.00
N SER A 280 9.96 6.51 -32.29
CA SER A 280 9.39 5.98 -33.52
C SER A 280 7.85 6.07 -33.58
N ALA A 281 7.18 6.45 -32.48
CA ALA A 281 5.72 6.55 -32.44
C ALA A 281 5.23 7.66 -33.39
N PRO A 282 4.21 7.39 -34.23
CA PRO A 282 3.76 8.37 -35.23
C PRO A 282 2.93 9.50 -34.62
N GLN A 283 2.39 9.32 -33.41
CA GLN A 283 1.56 10.31 -32.72
C GLN A 283 1.85 10.30 -31.22
N PRO A 284 1.67 11.45 -30.53
CA PRO A 284 1.78 11.50 -29.08
C PRO A 284 0.68 10.69 -28.40
N VAL A 285 0.95 10.20 -27.18
CA VAL A 285 -0.08 9.56 -26.36
C VAL A 285 -0.91 10.65 -25.69
N ARG A 286 -2.15 10.85 -26.18
CA ARG A 286 -3.07 11.89 -25.71
C ARG A 286 -3.80 11.47 -24.43
N HIS A 287 -4.20 12.48 -23.65
CA HIS A 287 -5.11 12.29 -22.53
C HIS A 287 -6.40 11.60 -22.98
N GLY A 288 -6.73 10.50 -22.31
CA GLY A 288 -7.91 9.69 -22.60
C GLY A 288 -7.77 8.73 -23.77
N ALA A 289 -6.57 8.56 -24.34
CA ALA A 289 -6.33 7.59 -25.40
C ALA A 289 -6.71 6.17 -24.96
N GLU A 290 -7.42 5.45 -25.84
CA GLU A 290 -7.73 4.03 -25.66
C GLU A 290 -6.64 3.18 -26.32
N MET A 291 -6.04 2.30 -25.53
CA MET A 291 -4.90 1.48 -25.92
C MET A 291 -5.06 0.08 -25.33
N VAL A 292 -4.15 -0.81 -25.68
CA VAL A 292 -4.04 -2.14 -25.09
C VAL A 292 -2.75 -2.19 -24.29
N VAL A 293 -2.85 -2.50 -22.99
CA VAL A 293 -1.70 -2.73 -22.13
C VAL A 293 -1.37 -4.21 -22.08
N HIS A 294 -0.09 -4.50 -22.24
CA HIS A 294 0.51 -5.83 -22.10
C HIS A 294 1.47 -5.80 -20.93
N THR A 295 1.29 -6.69 -19.96
CA THR A 295 2.19 -6.87 -18.82
C THR A 295 2.15 -8.33 -18.37
N GLY A 296 3.29 -8.90 -17.98
CA GLY A 296 3.37 -10.34 -17.73
C GLY A 296 2.80 -11.14 -18.90
N THR A 297 1.84 -12.00 -18.61
CA THR A 297 1.12 -12.80 -19.62
C THR A 297 -0.27 -12.24 -19.98
N VAL A 298 -0.66 -11.10 -19.39
CA VAL A 298 -1.98 -10.49 -19.53
C VAL A 298 -2.00 -9.40 -20.60
N GLU A 299 -3.12 -9.33 -21.30
CA GLU A 299 -3.48 -8.26 -22.22
C GLU A 299 -4.85 -7.71 -21.82
N VAL A 300 -4.96 -6.40 -21.70
CA VAL A 300 -6.20 -5.73 -21.32
C VAL A 300 -6.29 -4.36 -21.98
N GLY A 301 -7.48 -4.00 -22.47
CA GLY A 301 -7.76 -2.65 -22.94
C GLY A 301 -7.64 -1.65 -21.78
N CYS A 302 -7.07 -0.49 -22.04
CA CYS A 302 -6.92 0.56 -21.05
C CYS A 302 -7.18 1.95 -21.63
N ARG A 303 -7.66 2.86 -20.78
CA ARG A 303 -7.69 4.29 -21.04
C ARG A 303 -6.54 4.97 -20.30
N VAL A 304 -5.72 5.71 -21.03
CA VAL A 304 -4.54 6.39 -20.49
C VAL A 304 -4.92 7.80 -20.04
N ILE A 305 -4.75 8.12 -18.75
CA ILE A 305 -4.95 9.46 -18.22
C ILE A 305 -3.59 10.09 -17.97
N VAL A 306 -3.20 11.03 -18.84
CA VAL A 306 -2.00 11.86 -18.63
C VAL A 306 -2.22 12.78 -17.44
N LEU A 307 -1.31 12.73 -16.46
CA LEU A 307 -1.42 13.47 -15.19
C LEU A 307 -0.86 14.89 -15.29
N ASP A 308 0.15 15.09 -16.14
CA ASP A 308 0.75 16.39 -16.42
C ASP A 308 0.72 16.69 -17.92
N GLY A 309 0.15 17.83 -18.31
CA GLY A 309 -0.13 18.17 -19.71
C GLY A 309 -1.34 17.45 -20.31
N ASP A 310 -1.56 17.66 -21.62
CA ASP A 310 -2.64 17.05 -22.40
C ASP A 310 -2.18 15.84 -23.23
N ASP A 311 -0.88 15.69 -23.47
CA ASP A 311 -0.28 14.56 -24.16
C ASP A 311 1.19 14.34 -23.75
N ILE A 312 1.75 13.19 -24.13
CA ILE A 312 3.17 12.89 -24.03
C ILE A 312 3.72 12.68 -25.44
N ALA A 313 4.67 13.53 -25.83
CA ALA A 313 5.27 13.53 -27.16
C ALA A 313 6.15 12.28 -27.42
N PRO A 314 6.32 11.85 -28.68
CA PRO A 314 7.28 10.81 -29.05
C PRO A 314 8.69 11.14 -28.54
N GLY A 315 9.34 10.16 -27.91
CA GLY A 315 10.67 10.32 -27.30
C GLY A 315 10.66 10.94 -25.90
N SER A 316 9.50 11.30 -25.37
CA SER A 316 9.36 11.87 -24.03
C SER A 316 8.81 10.87 -23.01
N GLU A 317 8.96 11.23 -21.74
CA GLU A 317 8.44 10.49 -20.60
C GLU A 317 7.44 11.34 -19.81
N GLY A 318 6.51 10.70 -19.12
CA GLY A 318 5.54 11.37 -18.25
C GLY A 318 4.80 10.42 -17.31
N TRP A 319 4.08 11.00 -16.36
CA TRP A 319 3.26 10.25 -15.41
C TRP A 319 1.84 10.04 -15.95
N VAL A 320 1.36 8.81 -15.85
CA VAL A 320 0.01 8.44 -16.28
C VAL A 320 -0.70 7.63 -15.23
N GLN A 321 -2.03 7.71 -15.25
CA GLN A 321 -2.91 6.78 -14.56
C GLN A 321 -3.66 5.94 -15.61
N LEU A 322 -3.48 4.63 -15.56
CA LEU A 322 -4.11 3.67 -16.46
C LEU A 322 -5.42 3.19 -15.85
N TYR A 323 -6.51 3.27 -16.61
CA TYR A 323 -7.80 2.69 -16.26
C TYR A 323 -8.03 1.44 -17.11
N LEU A 324 -8.06 0.28 -16.48
CA LEU A 324 -8.12 -1.01 -17.16
C LEU A 324 -9.58 -1.46 -17.35
N ALA A 325 -9.88 -2.08 -18.48
CA ALA A 325 -11.21 -2.58 -18.81
C ALA A 325 -11.67 -3.73 -17.89
N ARG A 326 -10.72 -4.47 -17.30
CA ARG A 326 -10.98 -5.51 -16.28
C ARG A 326 -9.84 -5.52 -15.25
N PRO A 327 -10.10 -6.03 -14.03
CA PRO A 327 -9.06 -6.15 -13.01
C PRO A 327 -7.96 -7.12 -13.43
N ILE A 328 -6.72 -6.82 -13.06
CA ILE A 328 -5.55 -7.69 -13.24
C ILE A 328 -4.80 -7.89 -11.91
N ALA A 329 -3.92 -8.89 -11.87
CA ALA A 329 -2.94 -9.06 -10.81
C ALA A 329 -1.60 -8.46 -11.28
N ALA A 330 -1.13 -7.42 -10.59
CA ALA A 330 0.09 -6.69 -10.94
C ALA A 330 0.81 -6.22 -9.67
N ALA A 331 2.13 -6.03 -9.76
CA ALA A 331 2.97 -5.47 -8.70
C ALA A 331 3.57 -4.13 -9.13
N ALA A 332 3.95 -3.31 -8.14
CA ALA A 332 4.80 -2.15 -8.40
C ALA A 332 6.15 -2.62 -8.95
N GLY A 333 6.70 -1.89 -9.92
CA GLY A 333 7.91 -2.24 -10.66
C GLY A 333 7.67 -3.10 -11.90
N ASP A 334 6.48 -3.68 -12.08
CA ASP A 334 6.18 -4.46 -13.29
C ASP A 334 6.29 -3.59 -14.55
N ARG A 335 7.02 -4.11 -15.53
CA ARG A 335 7.13 -3.50 -16.86
C ARG A 335 5.89 -3.78 -17.70
N PHE A 336 5.53 -2.82 -18.53
CA PHE A 336 4.41 -2.96 -19.45
C PHE A 336 4.68 -2.28 -20.79
N VAL A 337 3.93 -2.70 -21.80
CA VAL A 337 3.93 -2.15 -23.16
C VAL A 337 2.52 -1.70 -23.52
N LEU A 338 2.38 -0.53 -24.12
CA LEU A 338 1.15 -0.02 -24.71
C LEU A 338 1.18 -0.13 -26.22
N ARG A 339 0.12 -0.72 -26.75
CA ARG A 339 -0.12 -0.87 -28.18
C ARG A 339 -1.42 -0.20 -28.59
N VAL A 340 -1.44 0.36 -29.80
CA VAL A 340 -2.71 0.71 -30.46
C VAL A 340 -3.27 -0.54 -31.15
N PRO A 341 -4.59 -0.78 -31.11
CA PRO A 341 -5.18 -1.99 -31.69
C PRO A 341 -5.30 -1.94 -33.21
N SER A 342 -5.43 -0.75 -33.82
CA SER A 342 -5.59 -0.58 -35.26
C SER A 342 -5.00 0.76 -35.76
N PRO A 343 -4.01 0.72 -36.68
CA PRO A 343 -3.20 -0.45 -37.03
C PRO A 343 -2.44 -0.97 -35.79
N ALA A 344 -2.24 -2.29 -35.69
CA ALA A 344 -1.57 -2.88 -34.53
C ALA A 344 -0.10 -2.45 -34.47
N MET A 345 0.29 -1.73 -33.42
CA MET A 345 1.63 -1.15 -33.31
C MET A 345 2.00 -0.87 -31.85
N THR A 346 3.27 -1.08 -31.50
CA THR A 346 3.85 -0.66 -30.22
C THR A 346 4.10 0.85 -30.23
N VAL A 347 3.65 1.55 -29.18
CA VAL A 347 3.72 3.02 -29.11
C VAL A 347 4.50 3.50 -27.89
N ALA A 348 4.30 2.84 -26.76
CA ALA A 348 4.85 3.29 -25.49
C ALA A 348 5.00 2.12 -24.53
N GLY A 349 5.60 2.37 -23.37
CA GLY A 349 5.79 1.38 -22.31
C GLY A 349 6.37 2.05 -21.07
N GLY A 350 6.54 1.30 -19.99
CA GLY A 350 7.04 1.87 -18.75
C GLY A 350 6.99 0.90 -17.59
N ALA A 351 6.93 1.44 -16.37
CA ALA A 351 6.81 0.66 -15.14
C ALA A 351 5.62 1.11 -14.30
N PHE A 352 4.97 0.13 -13.66
CA PHE A 352 3.97 0.42 -12.64
C PHE A 352 4.63 0.97 -11.38
N VAL A 353 4.03 2.01 -10.82
CA VAL A 353 4.52 2.71 -9.63
C VAL A 353 3.62 2.45 -8.43
N ASP A 354 2.31 2.47 -8.65
CA ASP A 354 1.30 2.18 -7.64
C ASP A 354 0.16 1.39 -8.27
N VAL A 355 -0.06 0.17 -7.79
CA VAL A 355 -1.09 -0.76 -8.29
C VAL A 355 -2.42 -0.64 -7.54
N ALA A 356 -2.50 0.21 -6.50
CA ALA A 356 -3.74 0.52 -5.80
C ALA A 356 -3.87 2.03 -5.52
N PRO A 357 -3.80 2.90 -6.55
CA PRO A 357 -3.87 4.33 -6.38
C PRO A 357 -5.31 4.82 -6.22
N ARG A 358 -5.45 6.01 -5.62
CA ARG A 358 -6.71 6.76 -5.67
C ARG A 358 -6.84 7.46 -7.01
N LYS A 359 -8.02 8.03 -7.28
CA LYS A 359 -8.17 8.93 -8.44
C LYS A 359 -7.36 10.18 -8.16
N HIS A 360 -6.48 10.55 -9.10
CA HIS A 360 -5.72 11.79 -8.99
C HIS A 360 -6.41 12.93 -9.75
N PRO A 361 -6.38 14.17 -9.22
CA PRO A 361 -6.61 15.35 -10.03
C PRO A 361 -5.46 15.51 -11.05
N ARG A 362 -5.76 16.11 -12.21
CA ARG A 362 -4.73 16.46 -13.21
C ARG A 362 -4.03 17.75 -12.79
N HIS A 363 -2.79 17.93 -13.27
CA HIS A 363 -1.95 19.11 -13.03
C HIS A 363 -1.70 19.39 -11.54
N ASP A 364 -1.67 18.34 -10.73
CA ASP A 364 -1.31 18.41 -9.33
C ASP A 364 0.17 18.01 -9.17
N SER A 365 1.02 18.99 -8.90
CA SER A 365 2.45 18.78 -8.72
C SER A 365 2.76 17.84 -7.55
N ALA A 366 1.91 17.81 -6.52
CA ALA A 366 2.10 16.93 -5.37
C ALA A 366 1.95 15.44 -5.76
N VAL A 367 1.10 15.14 -6.74
CA VAL A 367 0.95 13.79 -7.30
C VAL A 367 2.22 13.39 -8.03
N GLY A 368 2.72 14.25 -8.92
CA GLY A 368 3.96 13.99 -9.66
C GLY A 368 5.17 13.75 -8.75
N GLU A 369 5.32 14.57 -7.71
CA GLU A 369 6.38 14.39 -6.71
C GLU A 369 6.23 13.10 -5.90
N SER A 370 5.00 12.72 -5.53
CA SER A 370 4.74 11.45 -4.84
C SER A 370 5.09 10.25 -5.70
N LEU A 371 4.73 10.28 -6.99
CA LEU A 371 5.07 9.22 -7.94
C LEU A 371 6.58 9.11 -8.18
N ALA A 372 7.28 10.24 -8.28
CA ALA A 372 8.73 10.25 -8.41
C ALA A 372 9.42 9.59 -7.20
N ARG A 373 8.96 9.89 -5.97
CA ARG A 373 9.49 9.28 -4.73
C ARG A 373 9.19 7.78 -4.64
N ARG A 374 8.00 7.35 -5.05
CA ARG A 374 7.64 5.92 -5.15
C ARG A 374 8.55 5.19 -6.15
N ALA A 375 8.77 5.78 -7.32
CA ALA A 375 9.62 5.21 -8.36
C ALA A 375 11.09 5.11 -7.94
N SER A 376 11.58 6.00 -7.07
CA SER A 376 12.92 5.91 -6.49
C SER A 376 13.07 4.90 -5.35
N GLY A 377 12.02 4.13 -5.03
CA GLY A 377 12.06 3.06 -4.03
C GLY A 377 11.50 3.43 -2.65
N ASP A 378 10.97 4.65 -2.46
CA ASP A 378 10.37 5.08 -1.19
C ASP A 378 8.89 4.64 -1.05
N VAL A 379 8.61 3.41 -1.48
CA VAL A 379 7.24 2.89 -1.64
C VAL A 379 6.51 2.84 -0.28
N LEU A 380 7.19 2.39 0.78
CA LEU A 380 6.61 2.25 2.12
C LEU A 380 6.24 3.60 2.74
N GLN A 381 7.11 4.62 2.61
CA GLN A 381 6.86 5.95 3.15
C GLN A 381 5.69 6.63 2.42
N GLU A 382 5.63 6.48 1.09
CA GLU A 382 4.55 7.02 0.29
C GLU A 382 3.24 6.26 0.49
N GLU A 383 3.30 4.95 0.75
CA GLU A 383 2.12 4.17 1.11
C GLU A 383 1.56 4.61 2.46
N LEU A 384 2.43 4.90 3.43
CA LEU A 384 2.02 5.47 4.71
C LEU A 384 1.32 6.83 4.56
N ARG A 385 1.76 7.68 3.64
CA ARG A 385 1.13 9.00 3.36
C ARG A 385 -0.32 8.89 2.86
N LYS A 386 -0.75 7.77 2.28
CA LYS A 386 -2.17 7.54 1.92
C LYS A 386 -3.11 7.48 3.13
N TYR A 387 -2.56 7.31 4.34
CA TYR A 387 -3.29 7.12 5.59
C TYR A 387 -3.05 8.31 6.55
N PRO A 388 -3.64 9.50 6.30
CA PRO A 388 -3.45 10.68 7.13
C PRO A 388 -4.00 10.54 8.56
N ARG A 389 -4.73 9.45 8.86
CA ARG A 389 -5.28 9.13 10.18
C ARG A 389 -4.59 7.93 10.83
N GLY A 390 -3.43 7.55 10.29
CA GLY A 390 -2.67 6.36 10.67
C GLY A 390 -3.21 5.09 10.03
N VAL A 391 -2.37 4.06 10.04
CA VAL A 391 -2.67 2.71 9.55
C VAL A 391 -2.10 1.68 10.50
N ALA A 392 -2.74 0.51 10.57
CA ALA A 392 -2.17 -0.61 11.30
C ALA A 392 -0.93 -1.14 10.57
N VAL A 393 0.14 -1.48 11.29
CA VAL A 393 1.40 -1.99 10.71
C VAL A 393 1.15 -3.21 9.80
N SER A 394 0.25 -4.10 10.21
CA SER A 394 -0.12 -5.29 9.42
C SER A 394 -0.84 -4.95 8.11
N ALA A 395 -1.64 -3.88 8.07
CA ALA A 395 -2.30 -3.42 6.86
C ALA A 395 -1.31 -2.75 5.90
N LEU A 396 -0.35 -1.99 6.43
CA LEU A 396 0.72 -1.38 5.62
C LEU A 396 1.65 -2.43 4.99
N LEU A 397 1.99 -3.49 5.74
CA LEU A 397 2.75 -4.65 5.23
C LEU A 397 2.05 -5.36 4.07
N LYS A 398 0.72 -5.54 4.18
CA LYS A 398 -0.08 -6.15 3.12
C LYS A 398 -0.14 -5.27 1.87
N ALA A 399 -0.25 -3.96 2.04
CA ALA A 399 -0.35 -3.02 0.92
C ALA A 399 0.97 -2.79 0.17
N SER A 400 2.12 -2.88 0.86
CA SER A 400 3.43 -2.55 0.30
C SER A 400 4.19 -3.73 -0.33
N ILE A 401 3.70 -4.97 -0.15
CA ILE A 401 4.35 -6.21 -0.63
C ILE A 401 5.77 -6.42 -0.03
N ALA A 402 6.26 -5.52 0.83
CA ALA A 402 7.60 -5.60 1.43
C ALA A 402 7.72 -6.79 2.41
N PRO A 403 8.84 -7.55 2.38
CA PRO A 403 9.04 -8.71 3.26
C PRO A 403 9.20 -8.32 4.73
N GLU A 404 9.89 -7.21 5.02
CA GLU A 404 10.02 -6.62 6.36
C GLU A 404 9.96 -5.09 6.27
N ILE A 405 9.30 -4.43 7.24
CA ILE A 405 9.40 -2.97 7.35
C ILE A 405 10.63 -2.67 8.21
N ASP A 406 11.64 -2.05 7.61
CA ASP A 406 12.66 -1.32 8.37
C ASP A 406 12.04 0.00 8.86
N ILE A 407 11.24 -0.09 9.93
CA ILE A 407 10.48 1.05 10.47
C ILE A 407 11.44 2.17 10.87
N GLY A 408 12.70 1.84 11.21
CA GLY A 408 13.74 2.79 11.56
C GLY A 408 14.17 3.72 10.41
N LYS A 409 13.88 3.35 9.15
CA LYS A 409 14.13 4.19 7.98
C LYS A 409 12.93 5.03 7.56
N LEU A 410 11.75 4.80 8.15
CA LEU A 410 10.55 5.56 7.82
C LEU A 410 10.52 6.87 8.62
N HIS A 411 10.15 7.96 7.95
CA HIS A 411 9.77 9.22 8.60
C HIS A 411 8.35 9.10 9.17
N ALA A 412 8.26 8.34 10.25
CA ALA A 412 7.01 7.88 10.81
C ALA A 412 7.08 7.72 12.32
N ARG A 413 5.93 7.95 12.96
CA ARG A 413 5.73 7.68 14.38
C ARG A 413 4.94 6.39 14.56
N ARG A 414 5.51 5.45 15.31
CA ARG A 414 4.84 4.20 15.71
C ARG A 414 4.27 4.33 17.13
N LEU A 415 2.99 4.01 17.27
CA LEU A 415 2.25 4.02 18.53
C LEU A 415 1.54 2.66 18.69
N GLY A 416 2.28 1.68 19.23
CA GLY A 416 1.83 0.29 19.31
C GLY A 416 1.73 -0.36 17.91
N ASP A 417 0.53 -0.83 17.56
CA ASP A 417 0.23 -1.46 16.27
C ASP A 417 -0.12 -0.44 15.18
N TRP A 418 -0.15 0.85 15.50
CA TRP A 418 -0.44 1.93 14.56
C TRP A 418 0.83 2.68 14.19
N ILE A 419 0.90 3.10 12.92
CA ILE A 419 1.95 3.94 12.39
C ILE A 419 1.34 5.15 11.67
N PHE A 420 1.96 6.31 11.85
CA PHE A 420 1.57 7.59 11.28
C PHE A 420 2.78 8.20 10.57
N SER A 421 2.60 8.82 9.40
CA SER A 421 3.70 9.64 8.84
C SER A 421 3.96 10.84 9.75
N ASP A 422 5.18 11.38 9.75
CA ASP A 422 5.51 12.57 10.55
C ASP A 422 4.57 13.76 10.26
N GLU A 423 4.20 13.94 9.00
CA GLU A 423 3.25 14.98 8.58
C GLU A 423 1.84 14.72 9.12
N ALA A 424 1.35 13.49 9.01
CA ALA A 424 0.04 13.10 9.54
C ALA A 424 -0.01 13.29 11.06
N TRP A 425 1.05 12.86 11.77
CA TRP A 425 1.16 13.03 13.20
C TRP A 425 1.17 14.50 13.61
N ARG A 426 2.00 15.34 12.96
CA ARG A 426 2.05 16.79 13.22
C ARG A 426 0.69 17.44 13.01
N SER A 427 -0.01 17.08 11.93
CA SER A 427 -1.35 17.61 11.65
C SER A 427 -2.37 17.24 12.74
N ILE A 428 -2.39 15.97 13.16
CA ILE A 428 -3.26 15.49 14.26
C ILE A 428 -2.90 16.19 15.57
N ALA A 429 -1.60 16.28 15.89
CA ALA A 429 -1.09 16.91 17.10
C ALA A 429 -1.46 18.39 17.18
N MET A 430 -1.19 19.16 16.13
CA MET A 430 -1.56 20.57 16.04
C MET A 430 -3.06 20.76 16.20
N ARG A 431 -3.87 19.96 15.51
CA ARG A 431 -5.33 20.04 15.60
C ARG A 431 -5.83 19.69 16.99
N ALA A 432 -5.26 18.67 17.63
CA ALA A 432 -5.62 18.29 19.01
C ALA A 432 -5.32 19.41 19.99
N THR A 433 -4.14 20.01 19.92
CA THR A 433 -3.76 21.15 20.77
C THR A 433 -4.72 22.32 20.56
N GLN A 434 -4.98 22.71 19.30
CA GLN A 434 -5.89 23.82 18.99
C GLN A 434 -7.32 23.56 19.49
N GLU A 435 -7.85 22.34 19.33
CA GLU A 435 -9.18 21.98 19.81
C GLU A 435 -9.26 21.99 21.33
N LEU A 436 -8.23 21.49 22.03
CA LEU A 436 -8.16 21.53 23.49
C LEU A 436 -8.08 22.99 23.99
N GLU A 437 -7.23 23.82 23.40
CA GLU A 437 -7.13 25.25 23.77
C GLU A 437 -8.45 26.00 23.52
N THR A 438 -9.08 25.78 22.38
CA THR A 438 -10.38 26.38 22.03
C THR A 438 -11.48 25.92 23.00
N TYR A 439 -11.45 24.64 23.39
CA TYR A 439 -12.38 24.10 24.38
C TYR A 439 -12.19 24.73 25.75
N HIS A 440 -10.95 24.87 26.22
CA HIS A 440 -10.67 25.50 27.50
C HIS A 440 -10.97 27.00 27.50
N GLY A 441 -10.80 27.68 26.37
CA GLY A 441 -11.22 29.07 26.19
C GLY A 441 -12.74 29.26 26.28
N THR A 442 -13.52 28.28 25.79
CA THR A 442 -15.00 28.31 25.84
C THR A 442 -15.56 27.75 27.14
N HIS A 443 -14.86 26.83 27.80
CA HIS A 443 -15.26 26.19 29.05
C HIS A 443 -14.13 26.23 30.10
N PRO A 444 -13.75 27.41 30.62
CA PRO A 444 -12.57 27.55 31.51
C PRO A 444 -12.66 26.73 32.81
N PHE A 445 -13.88 26.42 33.22
CA PHE A 445 -14.19 25.73 34.48
C PHE A 445 -14.20 24.20 34.36
N ARG A 446 -14.10 23.65 33.14
CA ARG A 446 -14.04 22.20 32.93
C ARG A 446 -12.60 21.69 33.07
N PRO A 447 -12.39 20.52 33.71
CA PRO A 447 -11.05 19.96 33.94
C PRO A 447 -10.39 19.43 32.66
N GLY A 448 -11.19 19.07 31.65
CA GLY A 448 -10.77 18.45 30.40
C GLY A 448 -11.95 18.27 29.42
N MET A 449 -11.64 18.03 28.14
CA MET A 449 -12.59 17.65 27.10
C MET A 449 -12.84 16.14 27.15
N ALA A 450 -14.08 15.70 26.92
CA ALA A 450 -14.39 14.28 26.84
C ALA A 450 -13.64 13.59 25.67
N ARG A 451 -13.18 12.36 25.91
CA ARG A 451 -12.42 11.56 24.92
C ARG A 451 -13.16 11.44 23.58
N GLU A 452 -14.45 11.11 23.62
CA GLU A 452 -15.25 10.90 22.43
C GLU A 452 -15.50 12.20 21.65
N GLU A 453 -15.60 13.33 22.35
CA GLU A 453 -15.72 14.65 21.74
C GLU A 453 -14.45 15.01 20.97
N LEU A 454 -13.27 14.85 21.59
CA LEU A 454 -11.99 15.10 20.93
C LEU A 454 -11.81 14.19 19.70
N ARG A 455 -12.14 12.90 19.83
CA ARG A 455 -12.09 11.94 18.71
C ARG A 455 -12.92 12.41 17.52
N SER A 456 -14.16 12.83 17.78
CA SER A 456 -15.07 13.32 16.75
C SER A 456 -14.51 14.56 16.04
N ARG A 457 -13.97 15.52 16.80
CA ARG A 457 -13.39 16.76 16.24
C ARG A 457 -12.11 16.51 15.43
N LEU A 458 -11.29 15.54 15.83
CA LEU A 458 -10.11 15.09 15.08
C LEU A 458 -10.46 14.26 13.85
N GLY A 459 -11.67 13.68 13.80
CA GLY A 459 -12.13 12.84 12.71
C GLY A 459 -11.37 11.51 12.60
N VAL A 460 -10.73 11.04 13.68
CA VAL A 460 -9.96 9.78 13.69
C VAL A 460 -10.86 8.58 13.99
N PRO A 461 -10.59 7.40 13.38
CA PRO A 461 -11.31 6.17 13.69
C PRO A 461 -11.23 5.79 15.18
N ALA A 462 -12.29 5.17 15.71
CA ALA A 462 -12.31 4.68 17.10
C ALA A 462 -11.19 3.66 17.39
N SER A 463 -10.79 2.87 16.39
CA SER A 463 -9.71 1.88 16.51
C SER A 463 -8.32 2.50 16.67
N SER A 464 -8.05 3.68 16.09
CA SER A 464 -6.74 4.34 16.18
C SER A 464 -6.66 5.37 17.30
N PHE A 465 -7.81 5.86 17.79
CA PHE A 465 -7.86 6.90 18.80
C PHE A 465 -7.09 6.59 20.10
N PRO A 466 -7.12 5.36 20.66
CA PRO A 466 -6.29 5.03 21.83
C PRO A 466 -4.79 5.23 21.60
N ALA A 467 -4.30 4.90 20.40
CA ALA A 467 -2.90 5.13 20.02
C ALA A 467 -2.61 6.63 19.90
N VAL A 468 -3.52 7.41 19.28
CA VAL A 468 -3.39 8.87 19.19
C VAL A 468 -3.32 9.51 20.59
N VAL A 469 -4.20 9.14 21.52
CA VAL A 469 -4.16 9.69 22.88
C VAL A 469 -2.85 9.37 23.57
N ARG A 470 -2.36 8.13 23.45
CA ARG A 470 -1.05 7.75 24.00
C ARG A 470 0.07 8.63 23.44
N GLY A 471 0.11 8.84 22.12
CA GLY A 471 1.13 9.68 21.49
C GLY A 471 1.05 11.14 21.94
N LEU A 472 -0.15 11.72 22.08
CA LEU A 472 -0.32 13.09 22.57
C LEU A 472 0.17 13.26 24.02
N VAL A 473 -0.03 12.24 24.86
CA VAL A 473 0.45 12.24 26.26
C VAL A 473 1.97 12.06 26.31
N GLU A 474 2.54 11.15 25.52
CA GLU A 474 3.99 10.94 25.40
C GLU A 474 4.71 12.21 24.90
N ASP A 475 4.10 12.95 23.97
CA ASP A 475 4.61 14.23 23.47
C ASP A 475 4.41 15.41 24.44
N GLY A 476 3.73 15.18 25.57
CA GLY A 476 3.39 16.23 26.51
C GLY A 476 2.46 17.30 25.92
N LEU A 477 1.67 16.96 24.90
CA LEU A 477 0.69 17.83 24.25
C LEU A 477 -0.70 17.74 24.89
N ALA A 478 -0.98 16.65 25.61
CA ALA A 478 -2.21 16.45 26.36
C ALA A 478 -1.95 15.73 27.68
N VAL A 479 -2.84 15.91 28.65
CA VAL A 479 -2.82 15.20 29.94
C VAL A 479 -4.19 14.58 30.18
N GLU A 480 -4.21 13.34 30.64
CA GLU A 480 -5.45 12.64 30.99
C GLU A 480 -5.84 12.94 32.45
N ARG A 481 -7.09 13.36 32.66
CA ARG A 481 -7.67 13.69 33.98
C ARG A 481 -9.08 13.10 34.06
N ASP A 482 -9.32 12.14 34.96
CA ASP A 482 -10.64 11.56 35.23
C ASP A 482 -11.44 11.17 33.97
N GLY A 483 -10.78 10.54 32.99
CA GLY A 483 -11.41 10.10 31.72
C GLY A 483 -11.62 11.22 30.68
N SER A 484 -11.08 12.41 30.93
CA SER A 484 -11.05 13.56 30.01
C SER A 484 -9.61 13.94 29.63
N LEU A 485 -9.44 14.71 28.55
CA LEU A 485 -8.16 15.18 28.04
C LEU A 485 -8.06 16.70 28.17
N ALA A 486 -6.94 17.18 28.70
CA ALA A 486 -6.70 18.61 28.90
C ALA A 486 -5.38 19.03 28.24
N ALA A 487 -5.28 20.32 27.90
CA ALA A 487 -3.99 20.90 27.56
C ALA A 487 -3.10 20.89 28.83
N PRO A 488 -1.79 20.58 28.74
CA PRO A 488 -0.91 20.48 29.91
C PRO A 488 -0.85 21.77 30.74
N ALA A 489 -0.90 22.92 30.06
CA ALA A 489 -0.90 24.24 30.69
C ALA A 489 -2.25 24.60 31.33
N HIS A 490 -3.35 23.90 30.99
CA HIS A 490 -4.67 24.22 31.51
C HIS A 490 -4.78 23.85 32.98
N LYS A 491 -5.02 24.86 33.80
CA LYS A 491 -5.42 24.73 35.20
C LYS A 491 -6.77 25.42 35.32
N VAL A 492 -7.72 24.76 35.96
CA VAL A 492 -9.01 25.38 36.30
C VAL A 492 -8.71 26.52 37.28
N ALA A 493 -8.64 27.73 36.75
CA ALA A 493 -8.37 28.94 37.51
C ALA A 493 -9.69 29.69 37.71
N ILE A 494 -10.22 29.63 38.92
CA ILE A 494 -11.32 30.50 39.33
C ILE A 494 -10.69 31.83 39.71
N ALA A 495 -11.03 32.90 38.98
CA ALA A 495 -10.53 34.25 39.24
C ALA A 495 -10.81 34.67 40.69
N ALA A 496 -9.86 35.39 41.30
CA ALA A 496 -9.97 35.89 42.68
C ALA A 496 -11.09 36.94 42.83
N ASP A 497 -11.48 37.56 41.71
CA ASP A 497 -12.55 38.50 41.52
C ASP A 497 -13.42 38.05 40.33
N GLY A 498 -14.74 37.99 40.55
CA GLY A 498 -15.69 37.56 39.52
C GLY A 498 -16.92 36.83 40.05
N PRO A 499 -17.86 36.46 39.17
CA PRO A 499 -19.15 35.87 39.55
C PRO A 499 -19.04 34.65 40.48
N ALA A 500 -18.11 33.73 40.19
CA ALA A 500 -17.84 32.56 41.01
C ALA A 500 -17.41 32.93 42.44
N MET A 501 -16.48 33.87 42.61
CA MET A 501 -16.04 34.29 43.95
C MET A 501 -17.08 35.17 44.66
N ASN A 502 -17.90 35.91 43.91
CA ASN A 502 -19.04 36.64 44.45
C ASN A 502 -20.10 35.68 45.02
N LEU A 503 -20.29 34.52 44.41
CA LEU A 503 -21.12 33.44 44.95
C LEU A 503 -20.56 32.91 46.27
N VAL A 504 -19.26 32.63 46.34
CA VAL A 504 -18.62 32.21 47.61
C VAL A 504 -18.82 33.27 48.69
N ARG A 505 -18.53 34.55 48.40
CA ARG A 505 -18.73 35.66 49.34
C ARG A 505 -20.19 35.81 49.79
N LEU A 506 -21.16 35.65 48.88
CA LEU A 506 -22.59 35.70 49.21
C LEU A 506 -22.96 34.59 50.21
N LEU A 507 -22.47 33.37 49.97
CA LEU A 507 -22.69 32.22 50.85
C LEU A 507 -21.95 32.35 52.19
N GLU A 508 -20.80 33.03 52.22
CA GLU A 508 -20.07 33.35 53.46
C GLU A 508 -20.76 34.43 54.31
N VAL A 509 -21.39 35.41 53.68
CA VAL A 509 -22.20 36.43 54.38
C VAL A 509 -23.48 35.80 54.92
N GLN A 510 -24.15 34.98 54.11
CA GLN A 510 -25.41 34.32 54.47
C GLN A 510 -25.19 32.87 54.94
N LYS A 511 -24.29 32.66 55.90
CA LYS A 511 -23.80 31.34 56.34
C LYS A 511 -24.89 30.27 56.51
N PHE A 512 -25.96 30.59 57.24
CA PHE A 512 -27.01 29.63 57.58
C PHE A 512 -28.35 29.89 56.91
N ALA A 513 -28.47 30.97 56.14
CA ALA A 513 -29.67 31.32 55.40
C ALA A 513 -29.34 31.63 53.93
N PRO A 514 -28.67 30.71 53.19
CA PRO A 514 -28.33 30.98 51.81
C PRO A 514 -29.61 31.15 50.97
N PRO A 515 -29.57 32.01 49.92
CA PRO A 515 -30.65 32.09 48.95
C PRO A 515 -30.76 30.78 48.15
N SER A 516 -31.76 30.64 47.28
CA SER A 516 -31.77 29.49 46.37
C SER A 516 -30.56 29.54 45.45
N LEU A 517 -30.06 28.39 45.00
CA LEU A 517 -28.95 28.35 44.05
C LEU A 517 -29.28 29.17 42.80
N ALA A 518 -30.54 29.10 42.32
CA ALA A 518 -31.01 29.91 41.20
C ALA A 518 -30.94 31.43 41.47
N GLU A 519 -31.41 31.90 42.64
CA GLU A 519 -31.31 33.31 43.02
C GLU A 519 -29.86 33.74 43.25
N ALA A 520 -29.04 32.90 43.87
CA ALA A 520 -27.64 33.17 44.15
C ALA A 520 -26.85 33.34 42.84
N MET A 521 -27.11 32.47 41.86
CA MET A 521 -26.57 32.54 40.51
C MET A 521 -27.04 33.83 39.80
N GLN A 522 -28.32 34.18 39.90
CA GLN A 522 -28.85 35.41 39.31
C GLN A 522 -28.24 36.68 39.93
N GLN A 523 -28.03 36.72 41.25
CA GLN A 523 -27.47 37.88 41.95
C GLN A 523 -25.99 38.08 41.68
N THR A 524 -25.25 36.99 41.46
CA THR A 524 -23.79 37.02 41.33
C THR A 524 -23.33 36.96 39.88
N GLY A 525 -24.24 36.57 38.97
CA GLY A 525 -23.93 36.29 37.57
C GLY A 525 -23.23 34.95 37.36
N ALA A 526 -23.19 34.07 38.38
CA ALA A 526 -22.56 32.76 38.28
C ALA A 526 -23.45 31.79 37.49
N ASP A 527 -22.84 30.94 36.67
CA ASP A 527 -23.52 29.85 35.97
C ASP A 527 -23.33 28.50 36.70
N ASP A 528 -24.01 27.46 36.23
CA ASP A 528 -23.95 26.13 36.86
C ASP A 528 -22.58 25.45 36.67
N GLU A 529 -21.79 25.84 35.66
CA GLU A 529 -20.41 25.35 35.50
C GLU A 529 -19.48 25.91 36.59
N MET A 530 -19.64 27.20 36.93
CA MET A 530 -18.93 27.83 38.04
C MET A 530 -19.29 27.19 39.37
N VAL A 531 -20.58 26.89 39.61
CA VAL A 531 -21.03 26.19 40.82
C VAL A 531 -20.37 24.81 40.93
N ARG A 532 -20.32 24.05 39.83
CA ARG A 532 -19.66 22.75 39.78
C ARG A 532 -18.16 22.85 40.05
N ALA A 533 -17.47 23.83 39.45
CA ALA A 533 -16.05 24.03 39.68
C ALA A 533 -15.73 24.44 41.12
N LEU A 534 -16.54 25.31 41.74
CA LEU A 534 -16.40 25.69 43.15
C LEU A 534 -16.63 24.49 44.09
N ALA A 535 -17.62 23.64 43.77
CA ALA A 535 -17.89 22.43 44.54
C ALA A 535 -16.74 21.42 44.42
N GLN A 536 -16.16 21.25 43.22
CA GLN A 536 -15.02 20.36 42.99
C GLN A 536 -13.74 20.88 43.66
N ARG A 537 -13.52 22.21 43.71
CA ARG A 537 -12.43 22.83 44.47
C ARG A 537 -12.64 22.76 45.98
N GLY A 538 -13.90 22.60 46.42
CA GLY A 538 -14.29 22.45 47.82
C GLY A 538 -14.58 23.77 48.54
N ASP A 539 -14.77 24.88 47.83
CA ASP A 539 -15.12 26.17 48.47
C ASP A 539 -16.58 26.19 48.92
N ILE A 540 -17.42 25.44 48.20
CA ILE A 540 -18.85 25.28 48.50
C ILE A 540 -19.20 23.80 48.56
N VAL A 541 -20.23 23.48 49.34
CA VAL A 541 -20.82 22.15 49.43
C VAL A 541 -22.25 22.25 48.94
N ARG A 542 -22.52 21.68 47.75
CA ARG A 542 -23.86 21.56 47.19
C ARG A 542 -24.59 20.41 47.89
N VAL A 543 -25.57 20.74 48.74
CA VAL A 543 -26.31 19.75 49.52
C VAL A 543 -27.55 19.22 48.79
N SER A 544 -28.10 20.01 47.88
CA SER A 544 -29.21 19.65 46.98
C SER A 544 -29.12 20.45 45.67
N ASP A 545 -30.07 20.25 44.75
CA ASP A 545 -30.15 21.04 43.52
C ASP A 545 -30.45 22.52 43.74
N ASP A 546 -31.01 22.86 44.90
CA ASP A 546 -31.51 24.21 45.22
C ASP A 546 -30.73 24.91 46.35
N VAL A 547 -29.83 24.19 47.03
CA VAL A 547 -29.09 24.71 48.20
C VAL A 547 -27.62 24.32 48.13
N ALA A 548 -26.74 25.31 48.28
CA ALA A 548 -25.33 25.14 48.55
C ALA A 548 -24.91 26.00 49.75
N PHE A 549 -23.92 25.52 50.49
CA PHE A 549 -23.31 26.23 51.62
C PHE A 549 -21.84 26.54 51.30
N GLY A 550 -21.30 27.64 51.82
CA GLY A 550 -19.84 27.80 51.89
C GLY A 550 -19.23 26.73 52.80
N LYS A 551 -17.98 26.32 52.55
CA LYS A 551 -17.31 25.25 53.31
C LYS A 551 -17.41 25.43 54.83
N ASP A 552 -17.01 26.59 55.34
CA ASP A 552 -17.03 26.88 56.78
C ASP A 552 -18.44 26.86 57.37
N ALA A 553 -19.42 27.32 56.59
CA ALA A 553 -20.81 27.31 57.00
C ALA A 553 -21.39 25.89 57.04
N TYR A 554 -21.03 25.05 56.07
CA TYR A 554 -21.38 23.64 56.07
C TYR A 554 -20.78 22.93 57.28
N GLU A 555 -19.46 23.07 57.51
CA GLU A 555 -18.77 22.46 58.64
C GLU A 555 -19.35 22.92 59.99
N GLY A 556 -19.64 24.22 60.13
CA GLY A 556 -20.30 24.78 61.31
C GLY A 556 -21.72 24.24 61.52
N ALA A 557 -22.51 24.09 60.45
CA ALA A 557 -23.85 23.53 60.53
C ALA A 557 -23.83 22.05 60.93
N VAL A 558 -22.89 21.26 60.41
CA VAL A 558 -22.69 19.86 60.81
C VAL A 558 -22.24 19.75 62.27
N ALA A 559 -21.38 20.66 62.75
CA ALA A 559 -20.99 20.71 64.15
C ALA A 559 -22.17 21.00 65.08
N LEU A 560 -23.05 21.95 64.73
CA LEU A 560 -24.27 22.25 65.47
C LEU A 560 -25.23 21.05 65.53
N VAL A 561 -25.39 20.32 64.41
CA VAL A 561 -26.16 19.07 64.38
C VAL A 561 -25.60 18.07 65.38
N LYS A 562 -24.28 17.84 65.36
CA LYS A 562 -23.62 16.92 66.28
C LYS A 562 -23.79 17.34 67.75
N GLU A 563 -23.68 18.64 68.04
CA GLU A 563 -23.83 19.19 69.40
C GLU A 563 -25.26 19.01 69.94
N ILE A 564 -26.28 19.30 69.11
CA ILE A 564 -27.69 19.14 69.50
C ILE A 564 -28.00 17.67 69.76
N VAL A 565 -27.54 16.76 68.91
CA VAL A 565 -27.75 15.32 69.11
C VAL A 565 -27.01 14.83 70.35
N ALA A 566 -25.78 15.31 70.61
CA ALA A 566 -25.04 14.96 71.82
C ALA A 566 -25.73 15.41 73.11
N THR A 567 -26.42 16.56 73.08
CA THR A 567 -27.09 17.13 74.27
C THR A 567 -28.51 16.58 74.48
N SER A 568 -29.26 16.41 73.40
CA SER A 568 -30.71 16.11 73.43
C SER A 568 -31.06 14.70 72.93
N GLY A 569 -30.06 13.90 72.53
CA GLY A 569 -30.22 12.56 71.94
C GLY A 569 -30.72 12.53 70.50
N SER A 570 -31.34 13.60 70.01
CA SER A 570 -31.81 13.75 68.62
C SER A 570 -31.95 15.23 68.24
N VAL A 571 -31.97 15.51 66.93
CA VAL A 571 -32.21 16.85 66.38
C VAL A 571 -33.46 16.86 65.51
N THR A 572 -34.38 17.78 65.78
CA THR A 572 -35.53 18.07 64.93
C THR A 572 -35.22 19.25 64.00
N VAL A 573 -35.99 19.37 62.90
CA VAL A 573 -35.86 20.49 61.97
C VAL A 573 -36.10 21.83 62.67
N ALA A 574 -37.04 21.90 63.63
CA ALA A 574 -37.34 23.12 64.38
C ALA A 574 -36.19 23.54 65.29
N GLN A 575 -35.61 22.60 66.04
CA GLN A 575 -34.47 22.88 66.94
C GLN A 575 -33.25 23.39 66.18
N LEU A 576 -32.92 22.76 65.04
CA LEU A 576 -31.78 23.18 64.23
C LEU A 576 -32.03 24.55 63.57
N ARG A 577 -33.25 24.78 63.07
CA ARG A 577 -33.67 26.06 62.49
C ARG A 577 -33.51 27.22 63.49
N ASP A 578 -34.01 27.03 64.70
CA ASP A 578 -34.00 28.09 65.73
C ASP A 578 -32.56 28.38 66.19
N ARG A 579 -31.70 27.36 66.26
CA ARG A 579 -30.28 27.51 66.62
C ARG A 579 -29.42 28.13 65.52
N MET A 580 -29.76 27.89 64.26
CA MET A 580 -29.09 28.46 63.10
C MET A 580 -29.65 29.84 62.71
N SER A 581 -30.74 30.30 63.33
CA SER A 581 -31.52 31.47 62.90
C SER A 581 -31.84 31.44 61.39
N ALA A 582 -32.15 30.25 60.88
CA ALA A 582 -32.29 29.96 59.46
C ALA A 582 -33.75 29.77 59.05
N SER A 583 -34.04 29.79 57.74
CA SER A 583 -35.33 29.34 57.23
C SER A 583 -35.41 27.81 57.18
N ARG A 584 -36.62 27.24 57.10
CA ARG A 584 -36.82 25.77 57.11
C ARG A 584 -36.15 25.06 55.92
N ARG A 585 -36.03 25.74 54.77
CA ARG A 585 -35.58 25.15 53.49
C ARG A 585 -34.11 24.70 53.53
N PRO A 586 -33.10 25.54 53.85
CA PRO A 586 -31.70 25.10 53.94
C PRO A 586 -31.46 24.03 55.02
N VAL A 587 -32.19 24.12 56.14
CA VAL A 587 -32.09 23.19 57.27
C VAL A 587 -32.55 21.79 56.87
N LEU A 588 -33.66 21.70 56.12
CA LEU A 588 -34.16 20.41 55.64
C LEU A 588 -33.20 19.78 54.62
N ALA A 589 -32.74 20.56 53.64
CA ALA A 589 -31.80 20.10 52.62
C ALA A 589 -30.47 19.61 53.22
N LEU A 590 -29.94 20.32 54.21
CA LEU A 590 -28.74 19.89 54.94
C LEU A 590 -28.95 18.53 55.63
N LEU A 591 -30.06 18.36 56.35
CA LEU A 591 -30.32 17.13 57.09
C LEU A 591 -30.58 15.94 56.16
N GLU A 592 -31.24 16.14 55.02
CA GLU A 592 -31.40 15.12 53.98
C GLU A 592 -30.05 14.76 53.32
N HIS A 593 -29.19 15.75 53.09
CA HIS A 593 -27.83 15.51 52.61
C HIS A 593 -27.03 14.66 53.60
N LEU A 594 -27.08 14.97 54.90
CA LEU A 594 -26.43 14.18 55.94
C LEU A 594 -26.98 12.75 56.05
N ASP A 595 -28.28 12.56 55.81
CA ASP A 595 -28.89 11.23 55.73
C ASP A 595 -28.32 10.43 54.54
N SER A 596 -28.16 11.07 53.37
CA SER A 596 -27.59 10.44 52.16
C SER A 596 -26.10 10.13 52.28
N GLN A 597 -25.34 10.95 53.04
CA GLN A 597 -23.95 10.71 53.41
C GLN A 597 -23.80 9.75 54.60
N HIS A 598 -24.90 9.17 55.10
CA HIS A 598 -24.95 8.26 56.25
C HIS A 598 -24.43 8.83 57.57
N VAL A 599 -24.39 10.15 57.73
CA VAL A 599 -24.00 10.84 58.97
C VAL A 599 -25.14 10.86 59.99
N THR A 600 -26.37 11.03 59.52
CA THR A 600 -27.58 10.99 60.35
C THR A 600 -28.56 9.94 59.85
N ARG A 601 -29.52 9.57 60.70
CA ARG A 601 -30.69 8.76 60.31
C ARG A 601 -31.96 9.37 60.88
N ARG A 602 -32.97 9.50 60.02
CA ARG A 602 -34.32 9.94 60.41
C ARG A 602 -35.06 8.86 61.20
N VAL A 603 -35.59 9.25 62.35
CA VAL A 603 -36.45 8.44 63.23
C VAL A 603 -37.67 9.31 63.61
N GLY A 604 -38.79 9.10 62.92
CA GLY A 604 -39.97 9.98 63.05
C GLY A 604 -39.67 11.41 62.58
N ASP A 605 -39.93 12.38 63.46
CA ASP A 605 -39.71 13.81 63.21
C ASP A 605 -38.31 14.31 63.64
N ALA A 606 -37.50 13.43 64.21
CA ALA A 606 -36.14 13.73 64.65
C ALA A 606 -35.09 12.93 63.87
N ARG A 607 -33.83 13.35 63.97
CA ARG A 607 -32.67 12.65 63.41
C ARG A 607 -31.67 12.34 64.52
N ILE A 608 -31.10 11.15 64.46
CA ILE A 608 -30.03 10.71 65.37
C ILE A 608 -28.74 10.54 64.57
N LEU A 609 -27.59 10.68 65.24
CA LEU A 609 -26.30 10.35 64.66
C LEU A 609 -26.22 8.83 64.46
N ARG A 610 -25.61 8.43 63.35
CA ARG A 610 -25.36 7.01 63.05
C ARG A 610 -24.13 6.47 63.75
#